data_AF-A0A535DNJ3-F1
#
_entry.id   AF-A0A535DNJ3-F1
#
_cell.length_a   1.000
_cell.length_b   1.000
_cell.length_c   1.000
_cell.angle_alpha   90.00
_cell.angle_beta   90.00
_cell.angle_gamma   90.00
#
_symmetry.space_group_name_H-M   'P 1'
#
loop_
_entity.id
_entity.type
_entity.pdbx_description
1 polymer ?
#
loop_
_entity_poly.entity_id
_entity_poly.type
_entity_poly.pdbx_seq_one_letter_code
_entity_poly.pdbx_strand_id
1 'polypeptide(L)' 'MADRPRGTVTFLFTDIEGSTRRWEEEPDAMVVALAAHDEVLRSAIEERRLAVQAHR' A
#
# COMPACT_ATOMS: atom_id res chain seq x y z
N MET A 1 21.99 -3.17 9.89
CA MET A 1 20.60 -2.97 10.35
C MET A 1 20.22 -1.54 9.97
N ALA A 2 19.16 -1.35 9.17
CA ALA A 2 18.76 0.00 8.76
C ALA A 2 18.38 0.83 9.99
N ASP A 3 18.90 2.07 10.08
CA ASP A 3 18.56 2.99 11.16
C ASP A 3 17.07 3.32 11.08
N ARG A 4 16.35 3.16 12.19
CA ARG A 4 14.91 3.40 12.26
C ARG A 4 14.66 4.87 12.59
N PRO A 5 13.59 5.48 12.04
CA PRO A 5 13.24 6.86 12.37
C PRO A 5 13.02 7.01 13.89
N ARG A 6 13.49 8.13 14.45
CA ARG A 6 13.38 8.50 15.87
C ARG A 6 12.54 9.77 16.01
N GLY A 7 11.86 9.93 17.14
CA GLY A 7 10.95 11.06 17.38
C GLY A 7 9.52 10.76 16.91
N THR A 8 8.75 11.80 16.58
CA THR A 8 7.37 11.64 16.09
C THR A 8 7.37 11.01 14.70
N VAL A 9 6.70 9.85 14.57
CA VAL A 9 6.52 9.14 13.31
C VAL A 9 5.04 9.18 12.93
N THR A 10 4.75 9.44 11.65
CA THR A 10 3.40 9.35 11.09
C THR A 10 3.26 8.05 10.31
N PHE A 11 2.19 7.31 10.56
CA PHE A 11 1.84 6.11 9.80
C PHE A 11 0.71 6.41 8.82
N LEU A 12 0.83 5.83 7.63
CA LEU A 12 -0.21 5.84 6.59
C LEU A 12 -0.56 4.38 6.29
N PHE A 13 -1.85 4.07 6.38
CA PHE A 13 -2.41 2.78 6.00
C PHE A 13 -3.39 2.98 4.85
N THR A 14 -3.34 2.07 3.88
CA THR A 14 -4.18 2.13 2.68
C THR A 14 -4.70 0.73 2.38
N ASP A 15 -5.92 0.64 1.89
CA ASP A 15 -6.52 -0.60 1.38
C ASP A 15 -7.50 -0.24 0.26
N ILE A 16 -7.87 -1.23 -0.54
CA ILE A 16 -8.95 -1.12 -1.52
C ILE A 16 -10.27 -1.39 -0.80
N GLU A 17 -11.19 -0.43 -0.84
CA GLU A 17 -12.49 -0.56 -0.19
C GLU A 17 -13.30 -1.74 -0.75
N GLY A 18 -13.80 -2.59 0.17
CA GLY A 18 -14.56 -3.78 -0.18
C GLY A 18 -13.71 -4.87 -0.87
N SER A 19 -12.39 -4.85 -0.71
CA SER A 19 -11.45 -5.81 -1.29
C SER A 19 -11.89 -7.26 -1.12
N THR A 20 -12.37 -7.66 0.07
CA THR A 20 -12.87 -9.02 0.33
C THR A 20 -13.98 -9.42 -0.64
N ARG A 21 -15.03 -8.59 -0.75
CA ARG A 21 -16.15 -8.86 -1.66
C ARG A 21 -15.71 -8.85 -3.12
N ARG A 22 -14.85 -7.91 -3.51
CA ARG A 22 -14.33 -7.82 -4.89
C ARG A 22 -13.46 -9.01 -5.26
N TRP A 23 -12.71 -9.57 -4.33
CA TRP A 23 -11.97 -10.81 -4.55
C TRP A 23 -12.89 -12.02 -4.79
N GLU A 24 -14.03 -12.08 -4.11
CA GLU A 24 -15.00 -13.16 -4.24
C GLU A 24 -15.83 -13.04 -5.53
N GLU A 25 -16.25 -11.81 -5.88
CA GLU A 25 -17.17 -11.56 -7.00
C GLU A 25 -16.43 -11.28 -8.32
N GLU A 26 -15.28 -10.61 -8.28
CA GLU A 26 -14.58 -10.06 -9.46
C GLU A 26 -13.04 -10.19 -9.37
N PRO A 27 -12.49 -11.42 -9.22
CA PRO A 27 -11.06 -11.63 -8.94
C PRO A 27 -10.13 -11.05 -10.02
N ASP A 28 -10.48 -11.19 -11.30
CA ASP A 28 -9.66 -10.67 -12.40
C ASP A 28 -9.60 -9.13 -12.37
N ALA A 29 -10.73 -8.48 -12.08
CA ALA A 29 -10.78 -7.03 -11.93
C ALA A 29 -10.01 -6.58 -10.67
N MET A 30 -10.05 -7.38 -9.61
CA MET A 30 -9.33 -7.11 -8.37
C MET A 30 -7.81 -7.19 -8.54
N VAL A 31 -7.29 -8.10 -9.38
CA VAL A 31 -5.87 -8.13 -9.75
C VAL A 31 -5.44 -6.84 -10.44
N VAL A 32 -6.25 -6.33 -11.37
CA VAL A 32 -5.97 -5.05 -12.05
C VAL A 32 -6.03 -3.88 -11.07
N ALA A 33 -7.03 -3.86 -10.19
CA ALA A 33 -7.17 -2.84 -9.17
C ALA A 33 -5.97 -2.82 -8.19
N LEU A 34 -5.48 -4.00 -7.80
CA LEU A 34 -4.31 -4.13 -6.93
C LEU A 34 -3.04 -3.59 -7.61
N ALA A 35 -2.83 -3.94 -8.88
CA ALA A 35 -1.68 -3.44 -9.64
C ALA A 35 -1.71 -1.90 -9.79
N ALA A 36 -2.89 -1.34 -10.06
CA ALA A 36 -3.07 0.12 -10.13
C ALA A 36 -2.85 0.80 -8.77
N HIS A 37 -3.33 0.19 -7.69
CA HIS A 37 -3.12 0.66 -6.32
C HIS A 37 -1.63 0.70 -5.95
N ASP A 38 -0.91 -0.39 -6.24
CA ASP A 38 0.53 -0.49 -5.97
C ASP A 38 1.35 0.54 -6.75
N GLU A 39 0.99 0.84 -8.00
CA GLU A 39 1.69 1.83 -8.82
C GLU A 39 1.53 3.25 -8.29
N VAL A 40 0.31 3.61 -7.86
CA VAL A 40 0.02 4.90 -7.23
C VAL A 40 0.79 5.02 -5.90
N LEU A 41 0.78 3.97 -5.09
CA LEU A 41 1.52 3.96 -3.83
C LEU A 41 3.03 4.09 -4.06
N ARG A 42 3.60 3.35 -5.00
CA ARG A 42 5.03 3.42 -5.31
C ARG A 42 5.44 4.84 -5.70
N SER A 43 4.68 5.46 -6.60
CA SER A 43 4.91 6.86 -7.00
C SER A 43 4.85 7.81 -5.80
N ALA A 44 3.80 7.71 -4.98
CA ALA A 44 3.63 8.59 -3.82
C ALA A 44 4.73 8.38 -2.76
N ILE A 45 5.16 7.13 -2.55
CA ILE A 45 6.24 6.75 -1.62
C ILE A 45 7.56 7.36 -2.08
N GLU A 46 7.90 7.23 -3.37
CA GLU A 46 9.13 7.77 -3.94
C GLU A 46 9.16 9.29 -3.86
N GLU A 47 8.09 9.96 -4.29
CA GLU A 47 7.94 11.42 -4.24
C GLU A 47 8.10 11.97 -2.82
N ARG A 48 7.52 11.29 -1.82
CA ARG A 48 7.46 11.75 -0.43
C ARG A 48 8.53 11.13 0.47
N ARG A 49 9.41 10.29 -0.11
CA ARG A 49 10.47 9.55 0.59
C ARG A 49 9.96 8.77 1.80
N LEU A 50 8.79 8.15 1.66
CA LEU A 50 8.21 7.33 2.72
C LEU A 50 8.97 6.00 2.82
N ALA A 51 9.06 5.46 4.04
CA ALA A 51 9.58 4.12 4.24
C ALA A 51 8.43 3.11 4.14
N VAL A 52 8.63 2.03 3.38
CA VAL A 52 7.67 0.92 3.30
C VAL A 52 7.89 -0.02 4.47
N GLN A 53 6.83 -0.29 5.23
CA GLN A 53 6.79 -1.33 6.24
C GLN A 53 5.73 -2.35 5.82
N ALA A 54 6.17 -3.54 5.39
CA ALA A 54 5.26 -4.65 5.14
C ALA A 54 5.13 -5.49 6.42
N HIS A 55 3.89 -5.84 6.80
CA HIS A 55 3.69 -6.89 7.80
C HIS A 55 4.11 -8.22 7.17
N ARG A 56 5.09 -8.87 7.78
CA ARG A 56 5.54 -10.21 7.39
C ARG A 56 4.50 -11.25 7.78
#